data_AF-A0A1Q5CDN4-F1
#
_entry.id   AF-A0A1Q5CDN4-F1
#
_cell.length_a   1.000
_cell.length_b   1.000
_cell.length_c   1.000
_cell.angle_alpha   90.00
_cell.angle_beta   90.00
_cell.angle_gamma   90.00
#
_symmetry.space_group_name_H-M   'P 1'
#
loop_
_entity.id
_entity.type
_entity.pdbx_description
1 polymer ?
#
loop_
_entity_poly.entity_id
_entity_poly.type
_entity_poly.pdbx_seq_one_letter_code
_entity_poly.pdbx_strand_id
1 'polypeptide(L)'
;MRVSFRPARDGFAFTNAFVNQIKIIGLPITETKGRCGGMAFAALDHWHRRLPVPDASTLPADGNPVADYVYDRLITSIMDNWGMYAQFMSTPDHPTTLRGIGVARMTREEQFPKLKQLLDQGLPQPLGLVQSRDPAGFGNDHQVVAYGYEQDATRTRIFIWDNRFRRREDVLEFKTAYDPADRAVRQSNGDEWRGFFVERYSPRVPWYLAGGKLLSDRSDPRIYVVHGGAKFWVTSPQEFDRLGLRWTEVVELPDGSTAYVADRPGDRLLLREIDRPEVYVTYGGYGFHIPDPDTLTRLGFTWSDVRVVPRDSLHALAPVPIEGTVLREEHKDPVYLVSGGALHHVPDPTTFTALGLRWDRVGVVPDGALAKLPMGDRLPTPTCRPGLSYRPVS
;
A
#
# COMPACT_ATOMS: atom_id res chain seq x y z
N MET A 1 9.37 14.44 -5.08
CA MET A 1 9.56 12.98 -5.14
C MET A 1 8.29 12.29 -4.68
N ARG A 2 7.85 11.24 -5.38
CA ARG A 2 6.74 10.36 -4.97
C ARG A 2 7.20 8.91 -5.17
N VAL A 3 6.62 7.99 -4.41
CA VAL A 3 6.87 6.54 -4.56
C VAL A 3 5.62 5.86 -5.12
N SER A 4 5.73 4.58 -5.49
CA SER A 4 4.67 3.88 -6.23
C SER A 4 3.42 3.51 -5.42
N PHE A 5 3.32 3.94 -4.15
CA PHE A 5 2.08 3.85 -3.36
C PHE A 5 1.12 4.95 -3.80
N ARG A 6 -0.13 4.58 -4.11
CA ARG A 6 -1.17 5.49 -4.60
C ARG A 6 -2.38 5.40 -3.68
N PRO A 7 -2.79 6.48 -2.98
CA PRO A 7 -3.95 6.46 -2.10
C PRO A 7 -5.22 5.90 -2.76
N ALA A 8 -5.43 6.22 -4.04
CA ALA A 8 -6.60 5.78 -4.81
C ALA A 8 -6.69 4.27 -5.05
N ARG A 9 -5.55 3.56 -4.99
CA ARG A 9 -5.44 2.11 -5.28
C ARG A 9 -5.06 1.30 -4.04
N ASP A 10 -4.06 1.79 -3.31
CA ASP A 10 -3.42 1.06 -2.22
C ASP A 10 -3.99 1.44 -0.84
N GLY A 11 -4.84 2.46 -0.78
CA GLY A 11 -5.63 2.81 0.40
C GLY A 11 -6.97 2.08 0.44
N PHE A 12 -7.42 1.69 1.64
CA PHE A 12 -8.75 1.11 1.83
C PHE A 12 -9.85 2.08 1.39
N ALA A 13 -10.93 1.54 0.82
CA ALA A 13 -12.08 2.31 0.37
C ALA A 13 -13.01 2.76 1.51
N PHE A 14 -12.96 2.08 2.66
CA PHE A 14 -13.63 2.50 3.89
C PHE A 14 -12.76 3.46 4.71
N THR A 15 -13.40 4.38 5.44
CA THR A 15 -12.72 5.33 6.34
C THR A 15 -12.48 4.72 7.70
N ASN A 16 -11.48 5.23 8.42
CA ASN A 16 -11.25 4.92 9.82
C ASN A 16 -12.37 5.48 10.72
N ALA A 17 -13.47 4.73 10.83
CA ALA A 17 -14.63 5.05 11.66
C ALA A 17 -14.89 3.97 12.72
N PHE A 18 -13.87 3.15 13.04
CA PHE A 18 -13.95 2.15 14.10
C PHE A 18 -14.13 2.81 15.46
N VAL A 19 -14.95 2.22 16.32
CA VAL A 19 -15.00 2.54 17.75
C VAL A 19 -14.08 1.57 18.46
N ASN A 20 -13.14 2.07 19.26
CA ASN A 20 -12.05 1.25 19.79
C ASN A 20 -11.76 1.55 21.26
N GLN A 21 -12.03 0.56 22.11
CA GLN A 21 -11.40 0.47 23.42
C GLN A 21 -10.26 -0.53 23.33
N ILE A 22 -9.06 -0.11 23.70
CA ILE A 22 -7.88 -0.97 23.67
C ILE A 22 -7.32 -1.13 25.07
N LYS A 23 -6.87 -2.34 25.39
CA LYS A 23 -6.15 -2.60 26.63
C LYS A 23 -4.90 -3.40 26.28
N ILE A 24 -3.77 -2.70 26.26
CA ILE A 24 -2.46 -3.32 25.99
C ILE A 24 -1.75 -3.51 27.33
N ILE A 25 -1.41 -4.75 27.67
CA ILE A 25 -0.72 -5.07 28.92
C ILE A 25 0.62 -4.31 28.97
N GLY A 26 0.84 -3.57 30.06
CA GLY A 26 2.05 -2.79 30.27
C GLY A 26 2.05 -1.38 29.67
N LEU A 27 1.00 -0.97 28.95
CA LEU A 27 0.86 0.39 28.42
C LEU A 27 -0.32 1.12 29.06
N PRO A 28 -0.16 2.41 29.43
CA PRO A 28 -1.21 3.23 30.03
C PRO A 28 -2.17 3.81 28.97
N ILE A 29 -2.57 3.00 27.99
CA ILE A 29 -3.50 3.40 26.91
C ILE A 29 -4.77 2.58 27.04
N THR A 30 -5.91 3.27 27.09
CA THR A 30 -7.22 2.65 27.28
C THR A 30 -8.16 2.84 26.10
N GLU A 31 -7.85 3.78 25.19
CA GLU A 31 -8.71 4.13 24.06
C GLU A 31 -7.90 4.68 22.89
N THR A 32 -8.40 4.47 21.67
CA THR A 32 -7.92 5.14 20.46
C THR A 32 -9.12 5.63 19.66
N LYS A 33 -8.98 6.76 18.95
CA LYS A 33 -10.02 7.26 18.03
C LYS A 33 -9.94 6.50 16.69
N GLY A 34 -10.29 5.21 16.75
CA GLY A 34 -10.28 4.29 15.61
C GLY A 34 -9.01 3.43 15.48
N ARG A 35 -8.79 2.87 14.30
CA ARG A 35 -7.71 1.91 13.97
C ARG A 35 -6.68 2.48 12.99
N CYS A 36 -6.30 3.75 13.14
CA CYS A 36 -5.45 4.45 12.17
C CYS A 36 -4.13 3.71 11.89
N GLY A 37 -3.37 3.32 12.91
CA GLY A 37 -2.14 2.54 12.76
C GLY A 37 -2.36 1.19 12.10
N GLY A 38 -3.45 0.52 12.49
CA GLY A 38 -3.86 -0.73 11.89
C GLY A 38 -4.13 -0.63 10.39
N MET A 39 -4.87 0.40 9.98
CA MET A 39 -5.17 0.66 8.57
C MET A 39 -3.93 1.06 7.78
N ALA A 40 -3.05 1.90 8.35
CA ALA A 40 -1.79 2.29 7.72
C ALA A 40 -0.87 1.08 7.50
N PHE A 41 -0.70 0.24 8.52
CA PHE A 41 0.12 -0.96 8.44
C PHE A 41 -0.46 -1.99 7.48
N ALA A 42 -1.78 -2.25 7.54
CA ALA A 42 -2.44 -3.19 6.66
C ALA A 42 -2.39 -2.74 5.19
N ALA A 43 -2.61 -1.45 4.88
CA ALA A 43 -2.46 -0.94 3.51
C ALA A 43 -1.03 -1.14 2.97
N LEU A 44 -0.02 -0.90 3.81
CA LEU A 44 1.37 -1.18 3.45
C LEU A 44 1.65 -2.68 3.29
N ASP A 45 1.01 -3.54 4.07
CA ASP A 45 1.11 -5.00 3.92
C ASP A 45 0.60 -5.44 2.54
N HIS A 46 -0.56 -4.93 2.11
CA HIS A 46 -1.06 -5.16 0.76
C HIS A 46 -0.07 -4.66 -0.30
N TRP A 47 0.43 -3.43 -0.17
CA TRP A 47 1.38 -2.85 -1.11
C TRP A 47 2.70 -3.63 -1.20
N HIS A 48 3.30 -4.02 -0.07
CA HIS A 48 4.55 -4.79 -0.02
C HIS A 48 4.37 -6.20 -0.58
N ARG A 49 3.21 -6.82 -0.36
CA ARG A 49 2.89 -8.17 -0.83
C ARG A 49 2.32 -8.21 -2.25
N ARG A 50 2.20 -7.05 -2.92
CA ARG A 50 1.59 -6.91 -4.26
C ARG A 50 0.14 -7.42 -4.28
N LEU A 51 -0.56 -7.34 -3.15
CA LEU A 51 -1.93 -7.80 -3.01
C LEU A 51 -2.89 -6.66 -3.35
N PRO A 52 -4.03 -6.98 -3.99
CA PRO A 52 -5.09 -6.01 -4.24
C PRO A 52 -5.71 -5.57 -2.90
N VAL A 53 -6.10 -4.30 -2.80
CA VAL A 53 -6.94 -3.80 -1.70
C VAL A 53 -8.40 -3.91 -2.17
N PRO A 54 -9.33 -4.46 -1.36
CA PRO A 54 -10.73 -4.59 -1.75
C PRO A 54 -11.40 -3.22 -1.98
N ASP A 55 -12.35 -3.18 -2.92
CA ASP A 55 -13.15 -1.98 -3.22
C ASP A 55 -14.32 -1.76 -2.25
N ALA A 56 -14.58 -2.73 -1.37
CA ALA A 56 -15.59 -2.61 -0.31
C ALA A 56 -15.35 -1.35 0.52
N SER A 57 -16.34 -0.46 0.50
CA SER A 57 -16.23 0.88 1.05
C SER A 57 -17.05 1.08 2.33
N THR A 58 -17.86 0.09 2.70
CA THR A 58 -18.52 0.03 4.01
C THR A 58 -17.49 -0.31 5.07
N LEU A 59 -17.64 0.21 6.29
CA LEU A 59 -16.77 -0.16 7.40
C LEU A 59 -17.04 -1.63 7.77
N PRO A 60 -16.02 -2.51 7.82
CA PRO A 60 -16.22 -3.88 8.25
C PRO A 60 -16.58 -3.93 9.74
N ALA A 61 -17.56 -4.76 10.08
CA ALA A 61 -17.95 -4.99 11.48
C ALA A 61 -16.85 -5.75 12.24
N ASP A 62 -16.86 -5.66 13.57
CA ASP A 62 -15.98 -6.48 14.40
C ASP A 62 -16.24 -7.97 14.21
N GLY A 63 -15.18 -8.79 14.24
CA GLY A 63 -15.22 -10.20 13.87
C GLY A 63 -15.03 -10.45 12.37
N ASN A 64 -15.20 -9.42 11.52
CA ASN A 64 -14.80 -9.53 10.12
C ASN A 64 -13.27 -9.72 10.03
N PRO A 65 -12.76 -10.63 9.18
CA PRO A 65 -11.32 -10.89 9.06
C PRO A 65 -10.46 -9.65 8.80
N VAL A 66 -10.97 -8.67 8.04
CA VAL A 66 -10.25 -7.43 7.75
C VAL A 66 -10.26 -6.51 8.98
N ALA A 67 -11.40 -6.40 9.67
CA ALA A 67 -11.49 -5.61 10.89
C ALA A 67 -10.55 -6.15 11.99
N ASP A 68 -10.54 -7.48 12.16
CA ASP A 68 -9.70 -8.17 13.14
C ASP A 68 -8.22 -8.06 12.79
N TYR A 69 -7.87 -8.21 11.51
CA TYR A 69 -6.50 -8.02 11.06
C TYR A 69 -6.02 -6.58 11.25
N VAL A 70 -6.85 -5.60 10.90
CA VAL A 70 -6.57 -4.18 11.14
C VAL A 70 -6.41 -3.91 12.64
N TYR A 71 -7.19 -4.56 13.51
CA TYR A 71 -7.02 -4.46 14.96
C TYR A 71 -5.67 -5.06 15.43
N ASP A 72 -5.29 -6.25 14.98
CA ASP A 72 -3.97 -6.85 15.28
C ASP A 72 -2.81 -5.93 14.85
N ARG A 73 -2.93 -5.34 13.66
CA ARG A 73 -1.94 -4.38 13.15
C ARG A 73 -1.92 -3.08 13.95
N LEU A 74 -3.06 -2.62 14.47
CA LEU A 74 -3.10 -1.47 15.38
C LEU A 74 -2.28 -1.77 16.64
N ILE A 75 -2.53 -2.89 17.32
CA ILE A 75 -1.81 -3.28 18.53
C ILE A 75 -0.30 -3.38 18.24
N THR A 76 0.07 -4.00 17.13
CA THR A 76 1.47 -4.08 16.68
C THR A 76 2.08 -2.69 16.50
N SER A 77 1.40 -1.80 15.77
CA SER A 77 1.92 -0.46 15.48
C SER A 77 2.17 0.35 16.75
N ILE A 78 1.30 0.22 17.76
CA ILE A 78 1.46 0.89 19.05
C ILE A 78 2.63 0.29 19.82
N MET A 79 2.69 -1.04 19.96
CA MET A 79 3.74 -1.70 20.74
C MET A 79 5.13 -1.48 20.16
N ASP A 80 5.29 -1.60 18.84
CA ASP A 80 6.58 -1.44 18.16
C ASP A 80 7.09 0.01 18.22
N ASN A 81 6.20 0.99 18.41
CA ASN A 81 6.50 2.42 18.36
C ASN A 81 6.29 3.15 19.70
N TRP A 82 5.91 2.45 20.76
CA TRP A 82 5.58 3.07 22.05
C TRP A 82 6.72 3.95 22.60
N GLY A 83 7.97 3.50 22.44
CA GLY A 83 9.14 4.27 22.87
C GLY A 83 9.23 5.65 22.19
N MET A 84 8.88 5.73 20.89
CA MET A 84 8.87 6.99 20.15
C MET A 84 7.71 7.89 20.60
N TYR A 85 6.51 7.33 20.81
CA TYR A 85 5.39 8.09 21.37
C TYR A 85 5.73 8.67 22.75
N ALA A 86 6.25 7.86 23.66
CA ALA A 86 6.65 8.30 25.00
C ALA A 86 7.75 9.39 24.94
N GLN A 87 8.71 9.26 24.02
CA GLN A 87 9.73 10.28 23.79
C GLN A 87 9.11 11.60 23.31
N PHE A 88 8.22 11.57 22.31
CA PHE A 88 7.58 12.78 21.77
C PHE A 88 6.65 13.43 22.79
N MET A 89 5.90 12.66 23.57
CA MET A 89 5.03 13.15 24.64
C MET A 89 5.83 13.90 25.71
N SER A 90 6.95 13.34 26.15
CA SER A 90 7.75 13.89 27.26
C SER A 90 8.70 15.04 26.86
N THR A 91 8.99 15.17 25.55
CA THR A 91 9.89 16.19 25.02
C THR A 91 9.16 17.52 24.78
N PRO A 92 9.69 18.67 25.24
CA PRO A 92 9.12 19.99 24.95
C PRO A 92 9.08 20.30 23.44
N ASP A 93 8.21 21.24 23.04
CA ASP A 93 8.08 21.64 21.63
C ASP A 93 9.32 22.37 21.07
N HIS A 94 10.17 22.90 21.95
CA HIS A 94 11.32 23.75 21.63
C HIS A 94 12.59 23.27 22.34
N PRO A 95 13.78 23.72 21.89
CA PRO A 95 15.03 23.37 22.54
C PRO A 95 15.05 23.79 24.02
N THR A 96 15.59 22.93 24.87
CA THR A 96 15.84 23.23 26.29
C THR A 96 17.20 22.67 26.69
N THR A 97 17.84 23.29 27.69
CA THR A 97 19.18 22.88 28.16
C THR A 97 19.22 21.44 28.67
N LEU A 98 18.13 20.98 29.29
CA LEU A 98 18.07 19.66 29.96
C LEU A 98 17.28 18.59 29.20
N ARG A 99 16.39 18.99 28.27
CA ARG A 99 15.51 18.05 27.53
C ARG A 99 15.74 18.08 26.02
N GLY A 100 16.91 18.52 25.58
CA GLY A 100 17.39 18.39 24.21
C GLY A 100 16.77 19.39 23.23
N ILE A 101 16.77 19.01 21.94
CA ILE A 101 16.48 19.92 20.82
C ILE A 101 14.97 20.23 20.63
N GLY A 102 14.09 19.50 21.31
CA GLY A 102 12.64 19.68 21.22
C GLY A 102 12.01 18.99 20.00
N VAL A 103 10.70 18.71 20.09
CA VAL A 103 9.94 17.95 19.07
C VAL A 103 10.01 18.58 17.68
N ALA A 104 9.98 19.91 17.60
CA ALA A 104 10.02 20.62 16.33
C ALA A 104 11.34 20.40 15.56
N ARG A 105 12.48 20.36 16.28
CA ARG A 105 13.79 20.04 15.69
C ARG A 105 13.95 18.55 15.44
N MET A 106 13.54 17.68 16.38
CA MET A 106 13.55 16.22 16.15
C MET A 106 12.81 15.85 14.85
N THR A 107 11.66 16.46 14.61
CA THR A 107 10.88 16.24 13.37
C THR A 107 11.68 16.63 12.12
N ARG A 108 12.30 17.81 12.11
CA ARG A 108 13.00 18.38 10.94
C ARG A 108 14.40 17.80 10.70
N GLU A 109 15.13 17.57 11.78
CA GLU A 109 16.56 17.27 11.75
C GLU A 109 16.85 15.78 11.93
N GLU A 110 15.93 15.00 12.51
CA GLU A 110 16.12 13.56 12.71
C GLU A 110 15.12 12.71 11.93
N GLN A 111 13.82 13.01 12.03
CA GLN A 111 12.76 12.15 11.47
C GLN A 111 12.55 12.38 9.98
N PHE A 112 12.51 13.64 9.53
CA PHE A 112 12.36 13.94 8.11
C PHE A 112 13.52 13.39 7.26
N PRO A 113 14.82 13.51 7.65
CA PRO A 113 15.90 12.90 6.88
C PRO A 113 15.80 11.37 6.78
N LYS A 114 15.36 10.68 7.86
CA LYS A 114 15.09 9.23 7.83
C LYS A 114 13.96 8.90 6.85
N LEU A 115 12.85 9.64 6.91
CA LEU A 115 11.73 9.48 5.98
C LEU A 115 12.18 9.70 4.54
N LYS A 116 12.93 10.77 4.29
CA LYS A 116 13.47 11.13 2.99
C LYS A 116 14.31 9.99 2.40
N GLN A 117 15.21 9.41 3.20
CA GLN A 117 16.04 8.29 2.77
C GLN A 117 15.20 7.07 2.35
N LEU A 118 14.15 6.73 3.11
CA LEU A 118 13.26 5.62 2.79
C LEU A 118 12.42 5.89 1.53
N LEU A 119 11.89 7.10 1.39
CA LEU A 119 11.14 7.51 0.19
C LEU A 119 12.03 7.60 -1.06
N ASP A 120 13.29 8.03 -0.93
CA ASP A 120 14.26 8.02 -2.02
C ASP A 120 14.62 6.59 -2.46
N GLN A 121 14.55 5.61 -1.54
CA GLN A 121 14.62 4.19 -1.86
C GLN A 121 13.31 3.65 -2.44
N GLY A 122 12.29 4.49 -2.63
CA GLY A 122 10.97 4.17 -3.15
C GLY A 122 10.06 3.44 -2.16
N LEU A 123 10.33 3.50 -0.86
CA LEU A 123 9.58 2.79 0.17
C LEU A 123 8.57 3.75 0.84
N PRO A 124 7.25 3.56 0.69
CA PRO A 124 6.27 4.28 1.49
C PRO A 124 6.43 3.90 2.97
N GLN A 125 6.12 4.82 3.88
CA GLN A 125 6.38 4.65 5.31
C GLN A 125 5.19 5.07 6.18
N PRO A 126 4.86 4.31 7.24
CA PRO A 126 3.93 4.79 8.24
C PRO A 126 4.58 5.89 9.09
N LEU A 127 3.79 6.91 9.42
CA LEU A 127 4.20 8.01 10.29
C LEU A 127 3.27 8.08 11.50
N GLY A 128 3.86 8.22 12.68
CA GLY A 128 3.16 8.60 13.90
C GLY A 128 3.12 10.13 14.00
N LEU A 129 1.92 10.70 13.96
CA LEU A 129 1.66 12.14 14.12
C LEU A 129 1.27 12.41 15.57
N VAL A 130 1.94 13.35 16.23
CA VAL A 130 1.80 13.55 17.68
C VAL A 130 1.20 14.92 18.00
N GLN A 131 0.11 14.92 18.75
CA GLN A 131 -0.46 16.08 19.45
C GLN A 131 -0.33 15.95 20.97
N SER A 132 -0.32 14.72 21.47
CA SER A 132 -0.31 14.38 22.89
C SER A 132 0.96 14.88 23.60
N ARG A 133 0.83 15.18 24.89
CA ARG A 133 1.95 15.56 25.80
C ARG A 133 2.07 14.60 26.99
N ASP A 134 1.19 13.62 27.04
CA ASP A 134 1.12 12.58 28.04
C ASP A 134 0.29 11.41 27.48
N PRO A 135 0.38 10.22 28.10
CA PRO A 135 -0.33 9.03 27.61
C PRO A 135 -1.86 9.13 27.59
N ALA A 136 -2.49 9.91 28.48
CA ALA A 136 -3.94 10.04 28.49
C ALA A 136 -4.44 10.79 27.24
N GLY A 137 -3.59 11.63 26.65
CA GLY A 137 -3.84 12.30 25.37
C GLY A 137 -3.58 11.46 24.13
N PHE A 138 -3.14 10.20 24.23
CA PHE A 138 -2.73 9.38 23.08
C PHE A 138 -3.82 9.24 22.00
N GLY A 139 -5.10 9.23 22.40
CA GLY A 139 -6.22 9.20 21.45
C GLY A 139 -6.31 10.42 20.51
N ASN A 140 -5.51 11.48 20.74
CA ASN A 140 -5.39 12.64 19.85
C ASN A 140 -4.23 12.51 18.86
N ASP A 141 -3.36 11.51 19.02
CA ASP A 141 -2.34 11.19 18.04
C ASP A 141 -2.95 10.44 16.86
N HIS A 142 -2.23 10.38 15.74
CA HIS A 142 -2.73 9.76 14.52
C HIS A 142 -1.62 9.05 13.76
N GLN A 143 -2.01 8.15 12.85
CA GLN A 143 -1.08 7.37 12.05
C GLN A 143 -1.50 7.38 10.58
N VAL A 144 -0.56 7.68 9.69
CA VAL A 144 -0.77 7.89 8.25
C VAL A 144 0.32 7.19 7.44
N VAL A 145 0.14 7.05 6.12
CA VAL A 145 1.19 6.53 5.22
C VAL A 145 1.77 7.65 4.39
N ALA A 146 3.05 7.96 4.56
CA ALA A 146 3.80 8.84 3.68
C ALA A 146 4.27 8.11 2.42
N TYR A 147 4.09 8.75 1.26
CA TYR A 147 4.50 8.21 -0.04
C TYR A 147 5.18 9.24 -0.94
N GLY A 148 5.55 10.39 -0.41
CA GLY A 148 6.34 11.36 -1.17
C GLY A 148 6.67 12.59 -0.36
N TYR A 149 7.54 13.42 -0.92
CA TYR A 149 7.88 14.71 -0.36
C TYR A 149 8.28 15.72 -1.43
N GLU A 150 8.14 17.00 -1.10
CA GLU A 150 8.76 18.13 -1.75
C GLU A 150 9.50 18.94 -0.70
N GLN A 151 10.67 19.45 -1.03
CA GLN A 151 11.45 20.27 -0.13
C GLN A 151 12.15 21.36 -0.93
N ASP A 152 12.01 22.59 -0.46
CA ASP A 152 12.83 23.73 -0.85
C ASP A 152 13.53 24.33 0.38
N ALA A 153 14.17 25.48 0.22
CA ALA A 153 14.90 26.14 1.31
C ALA A 153 13.98 26.64 2.45
N THR A 154 12.68 26.78 2.19
CA THR A 154 11.70 27.43 3.07
C THR A 154 10.66 26.45 3.61
N ARG A 155 10.15 25.54 2.78
CA ARG A 155 9.03 24.65 3.10
C ARG A 155 9.34 23.22 2.70
N THR A 156 8.92 22.31 3.59
CA THR A 156 8.88 20.88 3.35
C THR A 156 7.43 20.44 3.34
N ARG A 157 7.06 19.67 2.31
CA ARG A 157 5.77 19.00 2.15
C ARG A 157 5.96 17.49 2.13
N ILE A 158 5.08 16.75 2.78
CA ILE A 158 5.02 15.29 2.75
C ILE A 158 3.65 14.90 2.21
N PHE A 159 3.62 14.13 1.12
CA PHE A 159 2.40 13.54 0.58
C PHE A 159 2.04 12.30 1.40
N ILE A 160 0.83 12.28 1.94
CA ILE A 160 0.34 11.24 2.84
C ILE A 160 -1.00 10.68 2.38
N TRP A 161 -1.24 9.41 2.68
CA TRP A 161 -2.58 8.85 2.76
C TRP A 161 -3.03 8.86 4.21
N ASP A 162 -4.08 9.63 4.48
CA ASP A 162 -4.77 9.66 5.76
C ASP A 162 -6.02 8.78 5.71
N ASN A 163 -6.03 7.70 6.49
CA ASN A 163 -7.10 6.70 6.53
C ASN A 163 -8.45 7.25 7.07
N ARG A 164 -8.50 8.48 7.60
CA ARG A 164 -9.76 9.17 7.91
C ARG A 164 -10.52 9.58 6.65
N PHE A 165 -9.82 9.71 5.51
CA PHE A 165 -10.40 10.12 4.24
C PHE A 165 -10.23 9.03 3.17
N ARG A 166 -11.32 8.77 2.43
CA ARG A 166 -11.34 7.67 1.44
C ARG A 166 -10.41 7.99 0.29
N ARG A 167 -9.40 7.13 0.08
CA ARG A 167 -8.63 7.02 -1.18
C ARG A 167 -8.11 8.37 -1.73
N ARG A 168 -7.79 9.31 -0.83
CA ARG A 168 -7.40 10.68 -1.15
C ARG A 168 -5.96 10.96 -0.71
N GLU A 169 -5.28 11.80 -1.46
CA GLU A 169 -4.04 12.44 -1.05
C GLU A 169 -4.30 13.56 -0.03
N ASP A 170 -3.49 13.60 1.02
CA ASP A 170 -3.35 14.76 1.90
C ASP A 170 -1.87 15.16 2.01
N VAL A 171 -1.62 16.34 2.56
CA VAL A 171 -0.26 16.93 2.64
C VAL A 171 0.02 17.39 4.05
N LEU A 172 1.18 17.02 4.59
CA LEU A 172 1.78 17.67 5.76
C LEU A 172 2.75 18.75 5.30
N GLU A 173 2.68 19.95 5.85
CA GLU A 173 3.55 21.08 5.53
C GLU A 173 4.16 21.70 6.79
N PHE A 174 5.46 22.03 6.72
CA PHE A 174 6.20 22.72 7.79
C PHE A 174 7.37 23.53 7.22
N LYS A 175 7.90 24.50 7.99
CA LYS A 175 9.15 25.18 7.60
C LYS A 175 10.32 24.20 7.58
N THR A 176 11.12 24.23 6.51
CA THR A 176 12.26 23.32 6.35
C THR A 176 13.29 23.52 7.45
N ALA A 177 13.75 24.75 7.64
CA ALA A 177 14.58 25.11 8.78
C ALA A 177 13.73 25.25 10.04
N TYR A 178 14.34 24.97 11.20
CA TYR A 178 13.70 25.24 12.48
C TYR A 178 13.46 26.74 12.65
N ASP A 179 12.23 27.09 13.06
CA ASP A 179 11.83 28.45 13.41
C ASP A 179 11.07 28.40 14.75
N PRO A 180 11.55 29.07 15.81
CA PRO A 180 10.87 29.09 17.09
C PRO A 180 9.47 29.74 17.03
N ALA A 181 9.15 30.53 16.01
CA ALA A 181 7.84 31.13 15.79
C ALA A 181 6.90 30.26 14.93
N ASP A 182 7.41 29.27 14.18
CA ASP A 182 6.60 28.37 13.33
C ASP A 182 7.05 26.90 13.47
N ARG A 183 6.60 26.28 14.56
CA ARG A 183 7.02 24.93 14.97
C ARG A 183 6.17 23.81 14.40
N ALA A 184 4.87 24.07 14.25
CA ALA A 184 3.85 23.07 13.95
C ALA A 184 4.07 22.41 12.58
N VAL A 185 3.55 21.20 12.45
CA VAL A 185 3.34 20.52 11.17
C VAL A 185 1.84 20.61 10.86
N ARG A 186 1.48 21.24 9.74
CA ARG A 186 0.09 21.47 9.37
C ARG A 186 -0.35 20.48 8.32
N GLN A 187 -1.53 19.91 8.45
CA GLN A 187 -2.11 19.04 7.44
C GLN A 187 -3.08 19.83 6.54
N SER A 188 -3.23 19.41 5.29
CA SER A 188 -4.14 20.00 4.28
C SER A 188 -5.61 20.05 4.71
N ASN A 189 -6.00 19.26 5.71
CA ASN A 189 -7.35 19.25 6.27
C ASN A 189 -7.56 20.28 7.41
N GLY A 190 -6.52 21.03 7.80
CA GLY A 190 -6.56 22.01 8.87
C GLY A 190 -6.03 21.53 10.23
N ASP A 191 -5.69 20.23 10.38
CA ASP A 191 -5.10 19.73 11.62
C ASP A 191 -3.68 20.28 11.82
N GLU A 192 -3.31 20.52 13.07
CA GLU A 192 -1.94 20.85 13.46
C GLU A 192 -1.35 19.76 14.36
N TRP A 193 -0.11 19.39 14.10
CA TRP A 193 0.65 18.38 14.85
C TRP A 193 1.88 19.02 15.48
N ARG A 194 2.27 18.58 16.68
CA ARG A 194 3.52 19.01 17.34
C ARG A 194 4.74 18.55 16.53
N GLY A 195 4.65 17.36 15.96
CA GLY A 195 5.68 16.74 15.15
C GLY A 195 5.24 15.37 14.65
N PHE A 196 6.14 14.70 13.93
CA PHE A 196 5.95 13.32 13.50
C PHE A 196 7.23 12.52 13.67
N PHE A 197 7.11 11.20 13.67
CA PHE A 197 8.24 10.28 13.55
C PHE A 197 7.96 9.17 12.54
N VAL A 198 9.03 8.59 11.99
CA VAL A 198 8.95 7.41 11.13
C VAL A 198 8.72 6.19 11.99
N GLU A 199 7.63 5.47 11.75
CA GLU A 199 7.30 4.29 12.52
C GLU A 199 8.17 3.09 12.13
N ARG A 200 8.54 2.30 13.13
CA ARG A 200 9.04 0.94 12.94
C ARG A 200 7.91 0.10 12.34
N TYR A 201 8.17 -0.46 11.17
CA TYR A 201 7.23 -1.25 10.41
C TYR A 201 7.88 -2.52 9.86
N SER A 202 7.08 -3.59 9.75
CA SER A 202 7.50 -4.84 9.11
C SER A 202 6.32 -5.46 8.35
N PRO A 203 6.48 -5.81 7.05
CA PRO A 203 5.40 -6.35 6.23
C PRO A 203 4.87 -7.70 6.69
N ARG A 204 3.54 -7.81 6.83
CA ARG A 204 2.84 -9.07 7.09
C ARG A 204 2.02 -9.51 5.87
N VAL A 205 1.61 -10.78 5.82
CA VAL A 205 0.56 -11.23 4.90
C VAL A 205 -0.74 -11.27 5.70
N PRO A 206 -1.84 -10.64 5.25
CA PRO A 206 -3.13 -10.80 5.89
C PRO A 206 -3.53 -12.28 5.89
N TRP A 207 -3.83 -12.84 7.07
CA TRP A 207 -3.96 -14.31 7.22
C TRP A 207 -5.06 -14.89 6.34
N TYR A 208 -6.15 -14.14 6.11
CA TYR A 208 -7.29 -14.52 5.28
C TYR A 208 -6.98 -14.41 3.78
N LEU A 209 -5.87 -13.77 3.42
CA LEU A 209 -5.38 -13.65 2.03
C LEU A 209 -4.20 -14.58 1.73
N ALA A 210 -3.76 -15.40 2.69
CA ALA A 210 -2.70 -16.37 2.46
C ALA A 210 -3.10 -17.33 1.32
N GLY A 211 -2.16 -17.64 0.44
CA GLY A 211 -2.42 -18.48 -0.73
C GLY A 211 -2.95 -19.87 -0.32
N GLY A 212 -4.04 -20.31 -0.95
CA GLY A 212 -4.71 -21.58 -0.67
C GLY A 212 -5.75 -21.52 0.45
N LYS A 213 -6.01 -20.35 1.07
CA LYS A 213 -7.10 -20.24 2.05
C LYS A 213 -8.44 -20.58 1.41
N LEU A 214 -9.24 -21.36 2.13
CA LEU A 214 -10.61 -21.72 1.76
C LEU A 214 -11.56 -20.95 2.65
N LEU A 215 -12.41 -20.13 2.04
CA LEU A 215 -13.30 -19.23 2.73
C LEU A 215 -14.75 -19.53 2.34
N SER A 216 -15.62 -19.70 3.33
CA SER A 216 -17.07 -19.57 3.17
C SER A 216 -17.58 -18.39 3.98
N ASP A 217 -18.82 -18.00 3.77
CA ASP A 217 -19.46 -16.87 4.46
C ASP A 217 -20.85 -17.31 4.90
N ARG A 218 -21.22 -17.06 6.16
CA ARG A 218 -22.52 -17.51 6.70
C ARG A 218 -23.73 -17.00 5.92
N SER A 219 -23.58 -15.86 5.24
CA SER A 219 -24.62 -15.25 4.42
C SER A 219 -24.60 -15.67 2.95
N ASP A 220 -23.61 -16.46 2.53
CA ASP A 220 -23.38 -16.84 1.14
C ASP A 220 -22.90 -18.30 1.03
N PRO A 221 -23.67 -19.20 0.37
CA PRO A 221 -23.32 -20.62 0.29
C PRO A 221 -22.05 -20.91 -0.55
N ARG A 222 -21.49 -19.92 -1.23
CA ARG A 222 -20.30 -20.08 -2.07
C ARG A 222 -19.05 -20.33 -1.22
N ILE A 223 -18.20 -21.22 -1.71
CA ILE A 223 -16.87 -21.49 -1.16
C ILE A 223 -15.83 -20.95 -2.13
N TYR A 224 -14.85 -20.25 -1.59
CA TYR A 224 -13.79 -19.65 -2.38
C TYR A 224 -12.42 -20.19 -2.00
N VAL A 225 -11.57 -20.41 -2.99
CA VAL A 225 -10.13 -20.55 -2.79
C VAL A 225 -9.45 -19.21 -3.03
N VAL A 226 -8.49 -18.84 -2.19
CA VAL A 226 -7.79 -17.56 -2.27
C VAL A 226 -6.40 -17.72 -2.88
N HIS A 227 -6.11 -16.99 -3.96
CA HIS A 227 -4.78 -16.90 -4.57
C HIS A 227 -4.43 -15.45 -4.93
N GLY A 228 -3.20 -15.03 -4.59
CA GLY A 228 -2.73 -13.66 -4.84
C GLY A 228 -3.64 -12.56 -4.26
N GLY A 229 -4.31 -12.85 -3.14
CA GLY A 229 -5.24 -11.93 -2.47
C GLY A 229 -6.64 -11.86 -3.08
N ALA A 230 -6.93 -12.65 -4.12
CA ALA A 230 -8.26 -12.73 -4.73
C ALA A 230 -8.97 -14.04 -4.44
N LYS A 231 -10.30 -13.98 -4.34
CA LYS A 231 -11.18 -15.13 -4.16
C LYS A 231 -11.64 -15.69 -5.50
N PHE A 232 -11.58 -17.01 -5.64
CA PHE A 232 -12.08 -17.75 -6.81
C PHE A 232 -13.15 -18.75 -6.37
N TRP A 233 -14.34 -18.65 -6.95
CA TRP A 233 -15.49 -19.46 -6.55
C TRP A 233 -15.33 -20.90 -7.01
N VAL A 234 -15.37 -21.85 -6.07
CA VAL A 234 -15.44 -23.29 -6.36
C VAL A 234 -16.90 -23.67 -6.57
N THR A 235 -17.26 -24.06 -7.79
CA THR A 235 -18.65 -24.07 -8.25
C THR A 235 -19.40 -25.36 -7.89
N SER A 236 -18.70 -26.43 -7.53
CA SER A 236 -19.31 -27.70 -7.11
C SER A 236 -18.41 -28.53 -6.19
N PRO A 237 -18.98 -29.45 -5.39
CA PRO A 237 -18.21 -30.42 -4.62
C PRO A 237 -17.26 -31.27 -5.48
N GLN A 238 -17.66 -31.64 -6.70
CA GLN A 238 -16.82 -32.41 -7.62
C GLN A 238 -15.60 -31.59 -8.07
N GLU A 239 -15.77 -30.29 -8.30
CA GLU A 239 -14.66 -29.39 -8.60
C GLU A 239 -13.76 -29.20 -7.39
N PHE A 240 -14.34 -29.07 -6.19
CA PHE A 240 -13.62 -28.99 -4.92
C PHE A 240 -12.68 -30.20 -4.74
N ASP A 241 -13.20 -31.42 -4.95
CA ASP A 241 -12.43 -32.66 -4.85
C ASP A 241 -11.34 -32.73 -5.93
N ARG A 242 -11.65 -32.36 -7.17
CA ARG A 242 -10.68 -32.34 -8.28
C ARG A 242 -9.53 -31.34 -8.08
N LEU A 243 -9.80 -30.22 -7.41
CA LEU A 243 -8.78 -29.25 -6.99
C LEU A 243 -7.93 -29.75 -5.81
N GLY A 244 -8.26 -30.91 -5.22
CA GLY A 244 -7.56 -31.48 -4.07
C GLY A 244 -7.76 -30.67 -2.78
N LEU A 245 -8.84 -29.90 -2.71
CA LEU A 245 -9.17 -29.06 -1.55
C LEU A 245 -9.71 -29.92 -0.40
N ARG A 246 -9.58 -29.43 0.83
CA ARG A 246 -10.01 -30.15 2.03
C ARG A 246 -11.14 -29.42 2.74
N TRP A 247 -12.28 -30.09 2.93
CA TRP A 247 -13.43 -29.54 3.63
C TRP A 247 -13.10 -29.11 5.06
N THR A 248 -12.17 -29.80 5.72
CA THR A 248 -11.68 -29.46 7.06
C THR A 248 -10.86 -28.18 7.12
N GLU A 249 -10.47 -27.61 5.98
CA GLU A 249 -9.71 -26.35 5.89
C GLU A 249 -10.58 -25.14 5.54
N VAL A 250 -11.87 -25.37 5.26
CA VAL A 250 -12.81 -24.30 4.99
C VAL A 250 -13.03 -23.50 6.27
N VAL A 251 -12.69 -22.22 6.22
CA VAL A 251 -12.93 -21.27 7.31
C VAL A 251 -14.24 -20.56 7.03
N GLU A 252 -15.24 -20.80 7.88
CA GLU A 252 -16.50 -20.08 7.84
C GLU A 252 -16.34 -18.67 8.43
N LEU A 253 -16.60 -17.67 7.60
CA LEU A 253 -16.52 -16.25 7.95
C LEU A 253 -17.88 -15.68 8.36
N PRO A 254 -17.91 -14.62 9.18
CA PRO A 254 -19.14 -13.88 9.46
C PRO A 254 -19.78 -13.27 8.21
N ASP A 255 -21.08 -12.97 8.31
CA ASP A 255 -21.90 -12.40 7.25
C ASP A 255 -21.22 -11.23 6.51
N GLY A 256 -21.15 -11.33 5.18
CA GLY A 256 -20.65 -10.29 4.30
C GLY A 256 -19.12 -10.11 4.33
N SER A 257 -18.37 -11.03 4.94
CA SER A 257 -16.91 -10.95 5.03
C SER A 257 -16.22 -11.12 3.69
N THR A 258 -16.76 -11.96 2.80
CA THR A 258 -16.17 -12.20 1.48
C THR A 258 -16.21 -10.97 0.56
N ALA A 259 -17.04 -9.96 0.86
CA ALA A 259 -17.04 -8.67 0.17
C ALA A 259 -15.70 -7.90 0.33
N TYR A 260 -14.93 -8.20 1.38
CA TYR A 260 -13.64 -7.58 1.68
C TYR A 260 -12.44 -8.41 1.17
N VAL A 261 -12.68 -9.44 0.37
CA VAL A 261 -11.65 -10.17 -0.37
C VAL A 261 -11.79 -9.78 -1.85
N ALA A 262 -10.70 -9.36 -2.49
CA ALA A 262 -10.74 -8.88 -3.86
C ALA A 262 -11.20 -9.97 -4.84
N ASP A 263 -11.83 -9.57 -5.94
CA ASP A 263 -12.21 -10.50 -7.03
C ASP A 263 -11.10 -10.63 -8.08
N ARG A 264 -10.10 -9.74 -8.05
CA ARG A 264 -8.99 -9.71 -9.01
C ARG A 264 -7.66 -9.86 -8.30
N PRO A 265 -6.78 -10.75 -8.75
CA PRO A 265 -5.52 -11.04 -8.07
C PRO A 265 -4.52 -9.90 -8.21
N GLY A 266 -3.55 -9.93 -7.30
CA GLY A 266 -2.38 -9.07 -7.33
C GLY A 266 -1.39 -9.39 -8.45
N ASP A 267 -0.26 -8.70 -8.44
CA ASP A 267 0.77 -8.86 -9.47
C ASP A 267 1.60 -10.13 -9.26
N ARG A 268 2.15 -10.67 -10.35
CA ARG A 268 3.03 -11.85 -10.40
C ARG A 268 2.37 -13.15 -9.91
N LEU A 269 1.05 -13.27 -9.98
CA LEU A 269 0.37 -14.55 -9.76
C LEU A 269 0.30 -15.33 -11.07
N LEU A 270 0.68 -16.61 -11.01
CA LEU A 270 0.57 -17.54 -12.13
C LEU A 270 -0.71 -18.36 -11.95
N LEU A 271 -1.60 -18.30 -12.92
CA LEU A 271 -2.91 -18.93 -12.90
C LEU A 271 -3.09 -19.88 -14.07
N ARG A 272 -3.76 -21.01 -13.81
CA ARG A 272 -4.24 -21.96 -14.82
C ARG A 272 -5.60 -22.48 -14.40
N GLU A 273 -6.59 -22.52 -15.28
CA GLU A 273 -7.86 -23.17 -14.95
C GLU A 273 -7.71 -24.68 -14.95
N ILE A 274 -8.46 -25.36 -14.09
CA ILE A 274 -8.28 -26.80 -13.85
C ILE A 274 -8.38 -27.68 -15.12
N ASP A 275 -9.23 -27.31 -16.09
CA ASP A 275 -9.46 -28.04 -17.34
C ASP A 275 -8.73 -27.44 -18.56
N ARG A 276 -7.80 -26.51 -18.33
CA ARG A 276 -7.11 -25.76 -19.38
C ARG A 276 -5.59 -25.89 -19.22
N PRO A 277 -4.84 -26.08 -20.31
CA PRO A 277 -3.38 -26.04 -20.25
C PRO A 277 -2.82 -24.62 -20.15
N GLU A 278 -3.56 -23.60 -20.57
CA GLU A 278 -3.09 -22.23 -20.70
C GLU A 278 -2.74 -21.60 -19.34
N VAL A 279 -1.53 -21.05 -19.24
CA VAL A 279 -1.02 -20.39 -18.03
C VAL A 279 -1.00 -18.88 -18.27
N TYR A 280 -1.39 -18.10 -17.27
CA TYR A 280 -1.39 -16.65 -17.31
C TYR A 280 -0.61 -16.07 -16.13
N VAL A 281 0.19 -15.04 -16.37
CA VAL A 281 0.76 -14.19 -15.31
C VAL A 281 -0.06 -12.92 -15.17
N THR A 282 -0.34 -12.51 -13.93
CA THR A 282 -1.16 -11.33 -13.67
C THR A 282 -0.32 -10.08 -13.41
N TYR A 283 -0.72 -8.96 -14.03
CA TYR A 283 -0.25 -7.62 -13.67
C TYR A 283 -1.40 -6.62 -13.78
N GLY A 284 -1.60 -5.81 -12.75
CA GLY A 284 -2.72 -4.88 -12.69
C GLY A 284 -4.09 -5.56 -12.80
N GLY A 285 -4.21 -6.79 -12.31
CA GLY A 285 -5.42 -7.63 -12.44
C GLY A 285 -5.66 -8.20 -13.84
N TYR A 286 -4.87 -7.85 -14.86
CA TYR A 286 -4.96 -8.41 -16.22
C TYR A 286 -4.09 -9.67 -16.35
N GLY A 287 -4.55 -10.67 -17.12
CA GLY A 287 -3.80 -11.92 -17.36
C GLY A 287 -3.06 -11.91 -18.69
N PHE A 288 -1.73 -12.07 -18.65
CA PHE A 288 -0.89 -12.24 -19.84
C PHE A 288 -0.58 -13.71 -20.05
N HIS A 289 -1.00 -14.26 -21.19
CA HIS A 289 -0.77 -15.67 -21.53
C HIS A 289 0.72 -15.98 -21.67
N ILE A 290 1.18 -17.04 -21.02
CA ILE A 290 2.53 -17.57 -21.14
C ILE A 290 2.50 -18.67 -22.21
N PRO A 291 3.15 -18.45 -23.38
CA PRO A 291 2.98 -19.32 -24.54
C PRO A 291 3.62 -20.71 -24.39
N ASP A 292 4.70 -20.82 -23.60
CA ASP A 292 5.49 -22.04 -23.49
C ASP A 292 6.31 -22.10 -22.17
N PRO A 293 6.84 -23.29 -21.79
CA PRO A 293 7.63 -23.46 -20.58
C PRO A 293 8.95 -22.68 -20.56
N ASP A 294 9.54 -22.38 -21.72
CA ASP A 294 10.78 -21.62 -21.79
C ASP A 294 10.53 -20.16 -21.40
N THR A 295 9.42 -19.59 -21.86
CA THR A 295 8.94 -18.25 -21.49
C THR A 295 8.63 -18.17 -19.99
N LEU A 296 7.98 -19.19 -19.41
CA LEU A 296 7.78 -19.28 -17.95
C LEU A 296 9.12 -19.14 -17.19
N THR A 297 10.12 -19.89 -17.63
CA THR A 297 11.46 -19.93 -17.02
C THR A 297 12.21 -18.61 -17.19
N ARG A 298 12.19 -18.02 -18.40
CA ARG A 298 12.82 -16.70 -18.68
C ARG A 298 12.22 -15.57 -17.87
N LEU A 299 10.91 -15.59 -17.62
CA LEU A 299 10.23 -14.63 -16.76
C LEU A 299 10.51 -14.85 -15.25
N GLY A 300 11.32 -15.85 -14.92
CA GLY A 300 11.77 -16.15 -13.56
C GLY A 300 10.73 -16.90 -12.72
N PHE A 301 9.83 -17.64 -13.37
CA PHE A 301 8.83 -18.47 -12.70
C PHE A 301 9.14 -19.96 -12.87
N THR A 302 8.52 -20.76 -12.01
CA THR A 302 8.59 -22.22 -12.01
C THR A 302 7.19 -22.81 -12.05
N TRP A 303 7.07 -24.08 -12.43
CA TRP A 303 5.78 -24.77 -12.40
C TRP A 303 5.16 -24.83 -10.99
N SER A 304 5.99 -24.78 -9.93
CA SER A 304 5.50 -24.70 -8.55
C SER A 304 4.90 -23.34 -8.18
N ASP A 305 5.07 -22.31 -9.00
CA ASP A 305 4.42 -21.01 -8.82
C ASP A 305 3.00 -20.99 -9.39
N VAL A 306 2.67 -21.90 -10.32
CA VAL A 306 1.35 -21.97 -10.96
C VAL A 306 0.29 -22.40 -9.94
N ARG A 307 -0.79 -21.63 -9.86
CA ARG A 307 -1.97 -21.94 -9.04
C ARG A 307 -3.10 -22.36 -9.94
N VAL A 308 -3.66 -23.53 -9.63
CA VAL A 308 -4.81 -24.06 -10.36
C VAL A 308 -6.07 -23.46 -9.75
N VAL A 309 -6.90 -22.84 -10.60
CA VAL A 309 -8.17 -22.22 -10.20
C VAL A 309 -9.36 -22.99 -10.77
N PRO A 310 -10.56 -22.81 -10.19
CA PRO A 310 -11.81 -23.35 -10.73
C PRO A 310 -12.00 -23.00 -12.21
N ARG A 311 -12.81 -23.81 -12.90
CA ARG A 311 -13.16 -23.57 -14.31
C ARG A 311 -13.75 -22.18 -14.51
N ASP A 312 -13.46 -21.59 -15.66
CA ASP A 312 -13.93 -20.28 -16.10
C ASP A 312 -13.50 -19.12 -15.19
N SER A 313 -12.74 -19.35 -14.10
CA SER A 313 -12.32 -18.31 -13.14
C SER A 313 -11.58 -17.12 -13.76
N LEU A 314 -10.91 -17.31 -14.90
CA LEU A 314 -10.13 -16.24 -15.52
C LEU A 314 -11.01 -15.17 -16.18
N HIS A 315 -12.32 -15.39 -16.33
CA HIS A 315 -13.25 -14.35 -16.78
C HIS A 315 -13.31 -13.14 -15.82
N ALA A 316 -12.94 -13.32 -14.55
CA ALA A 316 -12.94 -12.26 -13.54
C ALA A 316 -11.75 -11.30 -13.66
N LEU A 317 -10.71 -11.69 -14.42
CA LEU A 317 -9.54 -10.83 -14.65
C LEU A 317 -9.94 -9.52 -15.32
N ALA A 318 -9.13 -8.48 -15.07
CA ALA A 318 -9.39 -7.16 -15.65
C ALA A 318 -9.28 -7.24 -17.19
N PRO A 319 -10.13 -6.50 -17.93
CA PRO A 319 -10.08 -6.46 -19.40
C PRO A 319 -8.88 -5.64 -19.93
N VAL A 320 -8.36 -4.73 -19.11
CA VAL A 320 -7.09 -4.02 -19.29
C VAL A 320 -6.42 -3.90 -17.91
N PRO A 321 -5.08 -3.79 -17.83
CA PRO A 321 -4.42 -3.55 -16.55
C PRO A 321 -4.90 -2.24 -15.92
N ILE A 322 -4.94 -2.19 -14.59
CA ILE A 322 -5.41 -1.00 -13.86
C ILE A 322 -4.45 0.20 -13.94
N GLU A 323 -4.96 1.38 -13.60
CA GLU A 323 -4.20 2.64 -13.52
C GLU A 323 -2.92 2.49 -12.68
N GLY A 324 -1.80 2.95 -13.24
CA GLY A 324 -0.51 2.94 -12.57
C GLY A 324 0.25 1.61 -12.65
N THR A 325 -0.26 0.59 -13.34
CA THR A 325 0.50 -0.61 -13.68
C THR A 325 1.62 -0.25 -14.65
N VAL A 326 2.82 -0.80 -14.43
CA VAL A 326 4.00 -0.54 -15.26
C VAL A 326 4.43 -1.84 -15.90
N LEU A 327 4.62 -1.86 -17.22
CA LEU A 327 4.85 -3.07 -18.00
C LEU A 327 6.00 -2.91 -18.98
N ARG A 328 6.68 -4.02 -19.28
CA ARG A 328 7.58 -4.16 -20.43
C ARG A 328 7.53 -5.58 -20.96
N GLU A 329 7.90 -5.74 -22.23
CA GLU A 329 8.13 -7.09 -22.81
C GLU A 329 9.54 -7.58 -22.47
N GLU A 330 9.73 -8.90 -22.34
CA GLU A 330 10.98 -9.49 -21.85
C GLU A 330 12.21 -9.07 -22.67
N HIS A 331 12.10 -9.01 -24.01
CA HIS A 331 13.21 -8.68 -24.91
C HIS A 331 13.13 -7.28 -25.54
N LYS A 332 12.27 -6.40 -25.03
CA LYS A 332 12.17 -5.02 -25.52
C LYS A 332 12.50 -4.00 -24.44
N ASP A 333 13.20 -2.95 -24.86
CA ASP A 333 13.59 -1.83 -24.00
C ASP A 333 12.41 -0.96 -23.53
N PRO A 334 11.37 -0.66 -24.35
CA PRO A 334 10.31 0.26 -23.95
C PRO A 334 9.55 -0.20 -22.71
N VAL A 335 9.42 0.73 -21.76
CA VAL A 335 8.59 0.58 -20.55
C VAL A 335 7.33 1.42 -20.71
N TYR A 336 6.19 0.85 -20.36
CA TYR A 336 4.89 1.50 -20.47
C TYR A 336 4.25 1.69 -19.10
N LEU A 337 3.70 2.88 -18.87
CA LEU A 337 2.81 3.17 -17.75
C LEU A 337 1.37 3.08 -18.25
N VAL A 338 0.53 2.33 -17.55
CA VAL A 338 -0.90 2.29 -17.83
C VAL A 338 -1.55 3.52 -17.22
N SER A 339 -2.17 4.34 -18.07
CA SER A 339 -2.98 5.49 -17.65
C SER A 339 -4.20 5.64 -18.54
N GLY A 340 -5.37 5.94 -17.95
CA GLY A 340 -6.61 6.07 -18.71
C GLY A 340 -7.01 4.82 -19.50
N GLY A 341 -6.56 3.63 -19.06
CA GLY A 341 -6.81 2.36 -19.75
C GLY A 341 -5.91 2.08 -20.96
N ALA A 342 -4.90 2.92 -21.22
CA ALA A 342 -3.96 2.76 -22.33
C ALA A 342 -2.50 2.68 -21.84
N LEU A 343 -1.64 2.05 -22.65
CA LEU A 343 -0.19 2.02 -22.45
C LEU A 343 0.42 3.33 -22.94
N HIS A 344 1.18 4.01 -22.07
CA HIS A 344 1.94 5.21 -22.43
C HIS A 344 3.43 4.94 -22.26
N HIS A 345 4.21 5.10 -23.34
CA HIS A 345 5.65 4.88 -23.29
C HIS A 345 6.32 5.89 -22.33
N VAL A 346 7.08 5.36 -21.36
CA VAL A 346 7.93 6.13 -20.46
C VAL A 346 9.26 6.40 -21.19
N PRO A 347 9.54 7.66 -21.56
CA PRO A 347 10.56 7.99 -22.56
C PRO A 347 12.00 7.73 -22.14
N ASP A 348 12.30 7.77 -20.84
CA ASP A 348 13.66 7.67 -20.29
C ASP A 348 13.62 7.39 -18.76
N PRO A 349 14.76 6.96 -18.17
CA PRO A 349 14.87 6.71 -16.73
C PRO A 349 14.60 7.95 -15.85
N THR A 350 14.88 9.16 -16.34
CA THR A 350 14.63 10.39 -15.57
C THR A 350 13.14 10.61 -15.38
N THR A 351 12.35 10.38 -16.42
CA THR A 351 10.89 10.41 -16.40
C THR A 351 10.34 9.29 -15.53
N PHE A 352 10.91 8.09 -15.64
CA PHE A 352 10.55 6.94 -14.80
C PHE A 352 10.68 7.26 -13.30
N THR A 353 11.82 7.83 -12.89
CA THR A 353 12.06 8.26 -11.51
C THR A 353 11.18 9.44 -11.11
N ALA A 354 10.99 10.43 -11.99
CA ALA A 354 10.14 11.60 -11.71
C ALA A 354 8.67 11.21 -11.46
N LEU A 355 8.19 10.16 -12.14
CA LEU A 355 6.86 9.58 -11.94
C LEU A 355 6.77 8.67 -10.69
N GLY A 356 7.86 8.49 -9.95
CA GLY A 356 7.89 7.66 -8.75
C GLY A 356 7.78 6.16 -9.02
N LEU A 357 8.10 5.73 -10.25
CA LEU A 357 8.04 4.33 -10.65
C LEU A 357 9.25 3.57 -10.12
N ARG A 358 9.11 2.24 -10.03
CA ARG A 358 10.13 1.35 -9.48
C ARG A 358 10.41 0.19 -10.41
N TRP A 359 11.68 -0.09 -10.66
CA TRP A 359 12.10 -1.19 -11.53
C TRP A 359 11.64 -2.57 -11.02
N ASP A 360 11.66 -2.81 -9.71
CA ASP A 360 11.13 -4.05 -9.11
C ASP A 360 9.60 -4.20 -9.21
N ARG A 361 8.90 -3.12 -9.59
CA ARG A 361 7.45 -3.09 -9.81
C ARG A 361 7.06 -3.13 -11.28
N VAL A 362 8.03 -3.14 -12.20
CA VAL A 362 7.75 -3.34 -13.63
C VAL A 362 7.36 -4.80 -13.85
N GLY A 363 6.15 -5.01 -14.37
CA GLY A 363 5.71 -6.31 -14.84
C GLY A 363 6.40 -6.65 -16.16
N VAL A 364 7.13 -7.77 -16.17
CA VAL A 364 7.74 -8.30 -17.38
C VAL A 364 6.79 -9.36 -17.95
N VAL A 365 6.39 -9.18 -19.21
CA VAL A 365 5.44 -10.04 -19.92
C VAL A 365 6.08 -10.65 -21.17
N PRO A 366 5.51 -11.72 -21.75
CA PRO A 366 5.99 -12.30 -23.00
C PRO A 366 6.01 -11.29 -24.16
N ASP A 367 6.89 -11.50 -25.13
CA ASP A 367 6.93 -10.66 -26.32
C ASP A 367 5.63 -10.73 -27.13
N GLY A 368 5.18 -9.58 -27.63
CA GLY A 368 3.92 -9.44 -28.35
C GLY A 368 2.68 -9.38 -27.46
N ALA A 369 2.82 -9.61 -26.14
CA ALA A 369 1.69 -9.61 -25.22
C ALA A 369 1.08 -8.21 -25.03
N LEU A 370 1.87 -7.14 -25.20
CA LEU A 370 1.38 -5.75 -25.07
C LEU A 370 0.65 -5.26 -26.32
N ALA A 371 0.83 -5.90 -27.47
CA ALA A 371 0.27 -5.45 -28.76
C ALA A 371 -1.26 -5.45 -28.81
N LYS A 372 -1.92 -6.17 -27.89
CA LYS A 372 -3.39 -6.26 -27.79
C LYS A 372 -4.00 -5.15 -26.93
N LEU A 373 -3.19 -4.38 -26.21
CA LEU A 373 -3.66 -3.34 -25.32
C LEU A 373 -3.74 -1.99 -26.05
N PRO A 374 -4.68 -1.11 -25.69
CA PRO A 374 -4.75 0.24 -26.24
C PRO A 374 -3.43 0.99 -26.03
N MET A 375 -2.93 1.66 -27.06
CA MET A 375 -1.72 2.49 -27.01
C MET A 375 -2.11 3.97 -26.97
N GLY A 376 -1.61 4.69 -25.98
CA GLY A 376 -1.76 6.13 -25.85
C GLY A 376 -0.50 6.89 -26.29
N ASP A 377 -0.55 8.21 -26.23
CA ASP A 377 0.59 9.05 -26.58
C ASP A 377 1.79 8.81 -25.65
N ARG A 378 3.00 8.98 -26.18
CA ARG A 378 4.23 8.94 -25.37
C ARG A 378 4.18 10.01 -24.27
N LEU A 379 4.62 9.67 -23.06
CA LEU A 379 4.71 10.64 -21.97
C LEU A 379 5.76 11.71 -22.28
N PRO A 380 5.52 12.99 -21.92
CA PRO A 380 6.49 14.04 -22.12
C PRO A 380 7.74 13.81 -21.26
N THR A 381 8.91 14.11 -21.82
CA THR A 381 10.15 14.19 -21.04
C THR A 381 10.10 15.40 -20.13
N PRO A 382 10.49 15.31 -18.84
CA PRO A 382 10.61 16.47 -17.96
C PRO A 382 11.43 17.56 -18.66
N THR A 383 10.84 18.74 -18.83
CA THR A 383 11.62 19.89 -19.30
C THR A 383 12.60 20.25 -18.18
N CYS A 384 13.90 20.15 -18.46
CA CYS A 384 14.90 20.76 -17.62
C CYS A 384 14.58 22.26 -17.58
N ARG A 385 14.07 22.78 -16.45
CA ARG A 385 14.12 24.23 -16.25
C ARG A 385 15.61 24.60 -16.27
N PRO A 386 16.08 25.50 -17.15
CA PRO A 386 17.44 25.97 -17.08
C PRO A 386 17.67 26.49 -15.67
N GLY A 387 18.68 25.97 -14.98
CA GLY A 387 19.13 26.54 -13.72
C GLY A 387 19.33 28.05 -13.93
N LEU A 388 18.74 28.84 -13.05
CA LEU A 388 19.08 30.26 -12.92
C LEU A 388 20.60 30.34 -12.84
N SER A 389 21.23 30.73 -13.95
CA SER A 389 22.66 30.97 -14.02
C SER A 389 22.98 32.03 -12.99
N TYR A 390 23.70 31.62 -11.94
CA TYR A 390 24.31 32.53 -10.99
C TYR A 390 25.24 33.46 -11.77
N ARG A 391 24.84 34.72 -11.97
CA ARG A 391 25.76 35.76 -12.43
C ARG A 391 26.58 36.18 -11.21
N PRO A 392 27.91 36.01 -11.19
CA PRO A 392 28.72 36.64 -10.16
C PRO A 392 28.65 38.15 -10.38
N VAL A 393 28.28 38.86 -9.33
CA VAL A 393 28.40 40.32 -9.27
C VAL A 393 29.89 40.63 -9.16
N SER A 394 30.43 41.30 -10.19
CA SER A 394 31.74 41.96 -10.18
C SER A 394 31.69 43.25 -9.37
#